data_AF-A0A8K0CL64-F1
#
_entry.id   AF-A0A8K0CL64-F1
#
_cell.length_a   1.000
_cell.length_b   1.000
_cell.length_c   1.000
_cell.angle_alpha   90.00
_cell.angle_beta   90.00
_cell.angle_gamma   90.00
#
_symmetry.space_group_name_H-M   'P 1'
#
loop_
_entity.id
_entity.type
_entity.pdbx_description
1 polymer ?
#
loop_
_entity_poly.entity_id
_entity_poly.type
_entity_poly.pdbx_seq_one_letter_code
_entity_poly.pdbx_strand_id
1 'polypeptide(L)'
;MPKTFAPGERYKKNYDERDIEQAVEAIKKGLSKKQACKEYGIPRATLQSRLSNKFKKTGHGPPPILTQDEEELLKIDNIKENENEDFMKLYQIWKNFDEGGKQKHKNEDRESIKTNENASLENKSLNLSNICDNNIILDQTTRVVDINDQIPSYAGNEVTLEKSKQNEVVLPKVVFEEEAITVNRGLSNFILYPKIPERKGKRNTTERLPFVLTSSGWKHIQRDKEERKIKEEQEKEERKALRINKKQEREELLKTKRISVIKKEVW
;
A
#
# COMPACT_ATOMS: atom_id res chain seq x y z
N MET A 1 -12.51 -18.09 20.73
CA MET A 1 -11.55 -18.82 19.88
C MET A 1 -11.81 -18.45 18.43
N PRO A 2 -10.79 -18.08 17.64
CA PRO A 2 -10.95 -17.91 16.19
C PRO A 2 -11.36 -19.27 15.57
N LYS A 3 -12.29 -19.25 14.62
CA LYS A 3 -12.65 -20.45 13.85
C LYS A 3 -11.43 -20.86 13.01
N THR A 4 -10.79 -21.96 13.37
CA THR A 4 -9.71 -22.55 12.58
C THR A 4 -10.35 -23.40 11.48
N PHE A 5 -10.13 -23.04 10.23
CA PHE A 5 -10.52 -23.85 9.06
C PHE A 5 -9.48 -24.96 8.85
N ALA A 6 -9.89 -26.10 8.30
CA ALA A 6 -8.96 -27.16 7.93
C ALA A 6 -7.98 -26.66 6.84
N PRO A 7 -6.74 -27.19 6.77
CA PRO A 7 -5.80 -26.83 5.71
C PRO A 7 -6.42 -27.14 4.33
N GLY A 8 -6.63 -26.09 3.53
CA GLY A 8 -7.27 -26.16 2.21
C GLY A 8 -8.71 -25.66 2.14
N GLU A 9 -9.38 -25.48 3.28
CA GLU A 9 -10.76 -24.97 3.31
C GLU A 9 -10.76 -23.43 3.27
N ARG A 10 -11.33 -22.87 2.19
CA ARG A 10 -11.45 -21.41 2.01
C ARG A 10 -12.74 -20.92 2.67
N TYR A 11 -12.67 -19.75 3.31
CA TYR A 11 -13.86 -19.07 3.83
C TYR A 11 -14.87 -18.82 2.71
N LYS A 12 -16.07 -19.41 2.83
CA LYS A 12 -17.20 -19.14 1.94
C LYS A 12 -18.03 -18.00 2.51
N LYS A 13 -18.30 -16.98 1.69
CA LYS A 13 -19.22 -15.89 2.03
C LYS A 13 -20.64 -16.42 1.89
N ASN A 14 -21.40 -16.42 2.98
CA ASN A 14 -22.79 -16.90 3.00
C ASN A 14 -23.81 -15.75 2.96
N TYR A 15 -23.41 -14.57 2.50
CA TYR A 15 -24.26 -13.39 2.43
C TYR A 15 -24.14 -12.75 1.05
N ASP A 16 -25.28 -12.30 0.50
CA ASP A 16 -25.34 -11.60 -0.77
C ASP A 16 -25.27 -10.07 -0.57
N GLU A 17 -25.08 -9.34 -1.66
CA GLU A 17 -25.03 -7.86 -1.62
C GLU A 17 -26.38 -7.28 -1.15
N ARG A 18 -27.50 -7.94 -1.47
CA ARG A 18 -28.85 -7.57 -1.02
C ARG A 18 -28.98 -7.62 0.51
N ASP A 19 -28.44 -8.66 1.13
CA ASP A 19 -28.48 -8.82 2.60
C ASP A 19 -27.67 -7.71 3.27
N ILE A 20 -26.54 -7.32 2.68
CA ILE A 20 -25.71 -6.21 3.17
C ILE A 20 -26.49 -4.89 3.13
N GLU A 21 -27.20 -4.63 2.03
CA GLU A 21 -27.98 -3.40 1.87
C GLU A 21 -29.14 -3.33 2.87
N GLN A 22 -29.87 -4.43 3.05
CA GLN A 22 -30.93 -4.54 4.06
C GLN A 22 -30.40 -4.36 5.48
N ALA A 23 -29.26 -5.00 5.80
CA ALA A 23 -28.64 -4.86 7.12
C ALA A 23 -28.18 -3.42 7.40
N VAL A 24 -27.62 -2.73 6.39
CA VAL A 24 -27.22 -1.32 6.51
C VAL A 24 -28.45 -0.43 6.70
N GLU A 25 -29.54 -0.69 5.99
CA GLU A 25 -30.80 0.05 6.15
C GLU A 25 -31.41 -0.15 7.55
N ALA A 26 -31.45 -1.38 8.06
CA ALA A 26 -31.91 -1.69 9.41
C ALA A 26 -31.09 -0.95 10.48
N ILE A 27 -29.76 -0.89 10.31
CA ILE A 27 -28.89 -0.12 11.23
C ILE A 27 -29.20 1.38 11.17
N LYS A 28 -29.47 1.93 9.99
CA LYS A 28 -29.91 3.33 9.84
C LYS A 28 -31.26 3.59 10.50
N LYS A 29 -32.16 2.60 10.53
CA LYS A 29 -33.44 2.65 11.27
C LYS A 29 -33.30 2.51 12.78
N GLY A 30 -32.09 2.29 13.31
CA GLY A 30 -31.79 2.23 14.74
C GLY A 30 -31.39 0.85 15.27
N LEU A 31 -31.29 -0.17 14.41
CA LEU A 31 -30.86 -1.50 14.83
C LEU A 31 -29.37 -1.50 15.20
N SER A 32 -29.00 -2.18 16.29
CA SER A 32 -27.58 -2.24 16.69
C SER A 32 -26.76 -3.10 15.70
N LYS A 33 -25.49 -2.71 15.45
CA LYS A 33 -24.58 -3.47 14.56
C LYS A 33 -24.42 -4.95 14.98
N LYS A 34 -24.50 -5.21 16.29
CA LYS A 34 -24.40 -6.57 16.85
C LYS A 34 -25.64 -7.39 16.55
N GLN A 35 -26.83 -6.78 16.60
CA GLN A 35 -28.09 -7.42 16.28
C GLN A 35 -28.19 -7.70 14.77
N ALA A 36 -27.86 -6.73 13.93
CA ALA A 36 -27.85 -6.91 12.48
C ALA A 36 -26.88 -8.03 12.04
N CYS A 37 -25.72 -8.14 12.68
CA CYS A 37 -24.76 -9.24 12.43
C CYS A 37 -25.36 -10.63 12.70
N LYS A 38 -26.21 -10.76 13.73
CA LYS A 38 -26.88 -12.03 14.05
C LYS A 38 -28.04 -12.32 13.11
N GLU A 39 -28.84 -11.30 12.80
CA GLU A 39 -30.08 -11.42 12.02
C GLU A 39 -29.79 -11.71 10.53
N TYR A 40 -28.81 -11.02 9.94
CA TYR A 40 -28.45 -11.18 8.53
C TYR A 40 -27.25 -12.12 8.29
N GLY A 41 -26.62 -12.64 9.34
CA GLY A 41 -25.46 -13.54 9.21
C GLY A 41 -24.19 -12.87 8.64
N ILE A 42 -24.11 -11.55 8.65
CA ILE A 42 -23.01 -10.78 8.05
C ILE A 42 -21.96 -10.45 9.10
N PRO A 43 -20.66 -10.67 8.83
CA PRO A 43 -19.59 -10.28 9.75
C PRO A 43 -19.65 -8.79 10.10
N ARG A 44 -19.51 -8.47 11.39
CA ARG A 44 -19.53 -7.09 11.91
C ARG A 44 -18.54 -6.17 11.20
N ALA A 45 -17.36 -6.68 10.84
CA ALA A 45 -16.34 -5.92 10.12
C ALA A 45 -16.83 -5.47 8.73
N THR A 46 -17.55 -6.33 8.02
CA THR A 46 -18.17 -6.00 6.73
C THR A 46 -19.19 -4.87 6.88
N LEU A 47 -20.09 -4.96 7.87
CA LEU A 47 -21.07 -3.90 8.15
C LEU A 47 -20.40 -2.58 8.55
N GLN A 48 -19.34 -2.64 9.36
CA GLN A 48 -18.58 -1.45 9.76
C GLN A 48 -17.87 -0.78 8.58
N SER A 49 -17.29 -1.57 7.67
CA SER A 49 -16.68 -1.06 6.43
C SER A 49 -17.75 -0.37 5.58
N ARG A 50 -18.90 -1.03 5.36
CA ARG A 50 -20.01 -0.52 4.55
C ARG A 50 -20.67 0.74 5.11
N LEU A 51 -20.69 0.92 6.43
CA LEU A 51 -21.18 2.14 7.08
C LEU A 51 -20.19 3.30 7.08
N SER A 52 -18.92 3.06 6.75
CA SER A 52 -17.92 4.13 6.74
C SER A 52 -18.09 5.03 5.53
N ASN A 53 -17.97 6.35 5.71
CA ASN A 53 -18.03 7.33 4.60
C ASN A 53 -16.89 7.14 3.58
N LYS A 54 -15.89 6.33 3.90
CA LYS A 54 -14.78 5.97 3.02
C LYS A 54 -15.15 4.89 2.02
N PHE A 55 -16.22 4.13 2.28
CA PHE A 55 -16.64 3.05 1.41
C PHE A 55 -17.28 3.63 0.14
N LYS A 56 -16.65 3.37 -0.99
CA LYS A 56 -17.18 3.61 -2.33
C LYS A 56 -17.20 2.26 -3.04
N LYS A 57 -18.31 1.86 -3.65
CA LYS A 57 -18.32 0.70 -4.55
C LYS A 57 -17.34 1.04 -5.69
N THR A 58 -16.21 0.37 -5.73
CA THR A 58 -15.25 0.55 -6.82
C THR A 58 -15.92 0.07 -8.10
N GLY A 59 -16.05 0.97 -9.08
CA GLY A 59 -16.45 0.59 -10.43
C GLY A 59 -15.48 -0.45 -10.98
N HIS A 60 -15.95 -1.24 -11.94
CA HIS A 60 -15.10 -2.19 -12.63
C HIS A 60 -14.29 -1.43 -13.68
N GLY A 61 -12.96 -1.44 -13.52
CA GLY A 61 -12.02 -0.93 -14.52
C GLY A 61 -12.26 0.51 -15.00
N PRO A 62 -11.46 0.96 -15.98
CA PRO A 62 -11.84 2.08 -16.83
C PRO A 62 -13.11 1.71 -17.63
N PRO A 63 -13.94 2.70 -18.01
CA PRO A 63 -15.09 2.45 -18.88
C PRO A 63 -14.61 1.83 -20.21
N PRO A 64 -15.41 0.95 -20.82
CA PRO A 64 -15.09 0.42 -22.14
C PRO A 64 -14.93 1.56 -23.14
N ILE A 65 -13.96 1.41 -24.05
CA ILE A 65 -13.71 2.38 -25.13
C ILE A 65 -14.90 2.40 -26.11
N LEU A 66 -15.54 1.23 -26.27
CA LEU A 66 -16.68 1.03 -27.15
C LEU A 66 -17.97 1.30 -26.40
N THR A 67 -18.89 1.95 -27.09
CA THR A 67 -20.29 2.08 -26.64
C THR A 67 -21.01 0.75 -26.75
N GLN A 68 -22.14 0.59 -26.04
CA GLN A 68 -22.94 -0.64 -26.10
C GLN A 68 -23.39 -0.98 -27.52
N ASP A 69 -23.73 0.05 -28.31
CA ASP A 69 -24.14 -0.10 -29.71
C ASP A 69 -22.99 -0.61 -30.60
N GLU A 70 -21.76 -0.10 -30.40
CA GLU A 70 -20.57 -0.56 -31.11
C GLU A 70 -20.18 -1.99 -30.72
N GLU A 71 -20.30 -2.34 -29.44
CA GLU A 71 -20.09 -3.72 -28.98
C GLU A 71 -21.11 -4.69 -29.60
N GLU A 72 -22.37 -4.27 -29.80
CA GLU A 72 -23.39 -5.08 -30.47
C GLU A 72 -23.10 -5.24 -31.97
N LEU A 73 -22.64 -4.19 -32.65
CA LEU A 73 -22.21 -4.26 -34.05
C LEU A 73 -21.05 -5.24 -34.24
N LEU A 74 -20.02 -5.15 -33.38
CA LEU A 74 -18.88 -6.07 -33.43
C LEU A 74 -19.27 -7.51 -33.11
N LYS A 75 -20.26 -7.75 -32.24
CA LYS A 75 -20.80 -9.10 -32.01
C LYS A 75 -21.46 -9.65 -33.26
N ILE A 76 -22.20 -8.82 -34.00
CA ILE A 76 -22.92 -9.23 -35.22
C ILE A 76 -21.96 -9.51 -36.38
N ASP A 77 -20.96 -8.65 -36.59
CA ASP A 77 -20.02 -8.79 -37.70
C ASP A 77 -19.12 -10.02 -37.51
N ASN A 78 -18.68 -10.30 -36.28
CA ASN A 78 -17.94 -11.53 -35.96
C ASN A 78 -18.80 -12.81 -36.08
N ILE A 79 -20.13 -12.72 -36.02
CA ILE A 79 -21.02 -13.87 -36.23
C ILE A 79 -21.29 -14.08 -37.72
N LYS A 80 -21.43 -13.01 -38.50
CA LYS A 80 -21.67 -13.10 -39.96
C LYS A 80 -20.42 -13.52 -40.74
N GLU A 81 -19.23 -13.15 -40.29
CA GLU A 81 -17.97 -13.62 -40.90
C GLU A 81 -17.55 -15.03 -40.43
N ASN A 82 -18.21 -15.58 -39.40
CA ASN A 82 -17.97 -16.94 -38.90
C ASN A 82 -18.94 -18.01 -39.44
N GLU A 83 -19.67 -17.72 -40.52
CA GLU A 83 -20.00 -18.74 -41.52
C GLU A 83 -18.80 -19.04 -42.44
N ASN A 84 -17.58 -18.85 -41.95
CA ASN A 84 -16.38 -19.36 -42.59
C ASN A 84 -16.50 -20.89 -42.64
N GLU A 85 -16.90 -21.40 -43.80
CA GLU A 85 -16.93 -22.83 -44.12
C GLU A 85 -15.64 -23.53 -43.68
N ASP A 86 -14.52 -22.81 -43.69
CA ASP A 86 -13.20 -23.30 -43.29
C ASP A 86 -13.11 -23.64 -41.80
N PHE A 87 -13.77 -22.88 -40.92
CA PHE A 87 -13.84 -23.22 -39.50
C PHE A 87 -14.70 -24.47 -39.27
N MET A 88 -15.83 -24.61 -39.99
CA MET A 88 -16.68 -25.81 -39.91
C MET A 88 -16.00 -27.04 -40.50
N LYS A 89 -15.23 -26.89 -41.59
CA LYS A 89 -14.36 -27.95 -42.16
C LYS A 89 -13.28 -28.37 -41.15
N LEU A 90 -12.60 -27.42 -40.49
CA LEU A 90 -11.61 -27.72 -39.46
C LEU A 90 -12.23 -28.40 -38.23
N TYR A 91 -13.40 -27.95 -37.79
CA TYR A 91 -14.13 -28.57 -36.67
C TYR A 91 -14.56 -30.01 -37.00
N GLN A 92 -15.01 -30.28 -38.24
CA GLN A 92 -15.31 -31.63 -38.72
C GLN A 92 -14.06 -32.52 -38.76
N ILE A 93 -12.92 -32.00 -39.23
CA ILE A 93 -11.64 -32.73 -39.23
C ILE A 93 -11.23 -33.09 -37.80
N TRP A 94 -11.31 -32.13 -36.87
CA TRP A 94 -10.95 -32.35 -35.47
C TRP A 94 -11.86 -33.39 -34.80
N LYS A 95 -13.17 -33.31 -35.03
CA LYS A 95 -14.15 -34.27 -34.49
C LYS A 95 -13.89 -35.70 -35.00
N ASN A 96 -13.56 -35.84 -36.29
CA ASN A 96 -13.19 -37.13 -36.87
C ASN A 96 -11.90 -37.71 -36.25
N PHE A 97 -10.99 -36.85 -35.79
CA PHE A 97 -9.76 -37.26 -35.13
C PHE A 97 -10.00 -37.79 -33.71
N ASP A 98 -10.86 -37.11 -32.94
CA ASP A 98 -11.16 -37.47 -31.55
C ASP A 98 -12.03 -38.74 -31.45
N GLU A 99 -12.90 -38.95 -32.44
CA GLU A 99 -13.72 -40.17 -32.56
C GLU A 99 -12.93 -41.34 -33.19
N GLY A 100 -11.96 -41.07 -34.07
CA GLY A 100 -11.12 -42.07 -34.75
C GLY A 100 -10.01 -42.69 -33.89
N GLY A 101 -9.57 -42.02 -32.82
CA GLY A 101 -8.48 -42.49 -31.93
C GLY A 101 -8.81 -43.69 -31.04
N LYS A 102 -10.03 -44.25 -31.11
CA LYS A 102 -10.45 -45.43 -30.32
C LYS A 102 -10.60 -46.72 -31.13
N GLN A 103 -10.08 -46.81 -32.35
CA GLN A 103 -9.83 -48.13 -32.93
C GLN A 103 -8.61 -48.75 -32.26
N LYS A 104 -8.90 -49.52 -31.20
CA LYS A 104 -7.98 -50.51 -30.61
C LYS A 104 -7.34 -51.30 -31.76
N HIS A 105 -6.03 -51.12 -31.96
CA HIS A 105 -5.19 -52.12 -32.60
C HIS A 105 -5.36 -53.42 -31.82
N LYS A 106 -6.29 -54.27 -32.28
CA LYS A 106 -6.17 -55.71 -32.06
C LYS A 106 -5.07 -56.17 -33.00
N ASN A 107 -3.96 -56.57 -32.40
CA ASN A 107 -2.87 -57.27 -33.06
C ASN A 107 -3.43 -58.54 -33.70
N GLU A 108 -3.45 -58.60 -35.01
CA GLU A 108 -3.38 -59.86 -35.76
C GLU A 108 -2.34 -59.67 -36.87
N ASP A 109 -1.16 -60.22 -36.56
CA ASP A 109 -0.20 -60.91 -37.41
C ASP A 109 0.03 -60.47 -38.88
N ARG A 110 1.31 -60.19 -39.14
CA ARG A 110 2.10 -60.60 -40.32
C ARG A 110 1.36 -60.70 -41.65
N GLU A 111 1.73 -59.83 -42.59
CA GLU A 111 2.65 -60.21 -43.67
C GLU A 111 3.11 -58.99 -44.49
N SER A 112 4.33 -59.13 -44.99
CA SER A 112 5.13 -58.25 -45.83
C SER A 112 4.41 -57.52 -46.97
N ILE A 113 4.87 -56.32 -47.34
CA ILE A 113 5.28 -55.95 -48.72
C ILE A 113 5.96 -54.55 -48.73
N LYS A 114 7.27 -54.61 -49.03
CA LYS A 114 8.09 -53.79 -49.95
C LYS A 114 7.83 -52.28 -50.09
N THR A 115 8.89 -51.55 -49.70
CA THR A 115 9.44 -50.30 -50.25
C THR A 115 8.84 -49.75 -51.55
N ASN A 116 8.49 -48.47 -51.54
CA ASN A 116 8.77 -47.60 -52.67
C ASN A 116 9.14 -46.19 -52.16
N GLU A 117 10.40 -45.86 -52.39
CA GLU A 117 10.96 -44.52 -52.29
C GLU A 117 10.27 -43.62 -53.31
N ASN A 118 10.02 -42.35 -52.94
CA ASN A 118 9.99 -41.15 -53.79
C ASN A 118 8.99 -40.13 -53.22
N ALA A 119 9.48 -39.14 -52.47
CA ALA A 119 8.98 -37.76 -52.55
C ALA A 119 9.76 -36.83 -51.60
N SER A 120 10.83 -36.25 -52.16
CA SER A 120 11.35 -34.90 -51.94
C SER A 120 10.83 -34.12 -50.71
N LEU A 121 11.66 -34.06 -49.67
CA LEU A 121 11.61 -33.06 -48.61
C LEU A 121 12.23 -31.75 -49.13
N GLU A 122 11.39 -30.82 -49.59
CA GLU A 122 11.79 -29.41 -49.73
C GLU A 122 11.79 -28.75 -48.34
N ASN A 123 12.97 -28.74 -47.73
CA ASN A 123 13.25 -27.93 -46.55
C ASN A 123 13.27 -26.43 -46.95
N LYS A 124 12.13 -25.75 -46.84
CA LYS A 124 12.09 -24.27 -46.83
C LYS A 124 12.59 -23.78 -45.47
N SER A 125 13.91 -23.65 -45.33
CA SER A 125 14.52 -22.90 -44.23
C SER A 125 14.17 -21.42 -44.37
N LEU A 126 13.41 -20.89 -43.42
CA LEU A 126 13.10 -19.47 -43.30
C LEU A 126 14.37 -18.69 -42.95
N ASN A 127 14.77 -17.76 -43.84
CA ASN A 127 15.80 -16.77 -43.58
C ASN A 127 15.29 -15.74 -42.56
N LEU A 128 15.76 -15.85 -41.32
CA LEU A 128 15.53 -14.88 -40.24
C LEU A 128 16.83 -14.15 -39.87
N SER A 129 17.61 -13.72 -40.85
CA SER A 129 18.75 -12.80 -40.65
C SER A 129 18.35 -11.40 -41.10
N ASN A 130 17.65 -10.65 -40.25
CA ASN A 130 17.48 -9.20 -40.36
C ASN A 130 16.88 -8.62 -39.08
N ILE A 131 17.54 -8.84 -37.94
CA ILE A 131 17.29 -8.06 -36.72
C ILE A 131 18.63 -7.84 -36.03
N CYS A 132 18.83 -6.59 -35.59
CA CYS A 132 19.83 -6.07 -34.65
C CYS A 132 21.26 -5.77 -35.14
N ASP A 133 21.38 -4.78 -36.02
CA ASP A 133 22.49 -3.80 -35.94
C ASP A 133 21.95 -2.49 -35.34
N ASN A 134 22.00 -2.36 -34.02
CA ASN A 134 21.98 -1.06 -33.36
C ASN A 134 22.98 -1.11 -32.20
N ASN A 135 24.19 -0.66 -32.52
CA ASN A 135 25.29 -0.42 -31.60
C ASN A 135 24.85 0.61 -30.53
N ILE A 136 24.53 0.14 -29.34
CA ILE A 136 24.53 0.96 -28.12
C ILE A 136 25.86 0.70 -27.43
N ILE A 137 26.78 1.64 -27.60
CA ILE A 137 28.02 1.73 -26.83
C ILE A 137 27.61 2.03 -25.38
N LEU A 138 27.68 1.02 -24.52
CA LEU A 138 27.43 1.11 -23.09
C LEU A 138 28.79 1.13 -22.37
N ASP A 139 29.25 2.33 -22.02
CA ASP A 139 30.44 2.51 -21.20
C ASP A 139 30.23 1.91 -19.81
N GLN A 140 30.90 0.79 -19.56
CA GLN A 140 30.96 0.15 -18.25
C GLN A 140 32.10 0.78 -17.44
N THR A 141 31.76 1.71 -16.56
CA THR A 141 32.58 2.05 -15.39
C THR A 141 31.77 1.78 -14.12
N THR A 142 31.46 0.51 -13.88
CA THR A 142 30.87 0.05 -12.62
C THR A 142 31.98 -0.20 -11.59
N ARG A 143 32.16 0.77 -10.69
CA ARG A 143 32.79 0.55 -9.38
C ARG A 143 31.87 -0.35 -8.55
N VAL A 144 32.35 -1.53 -8.21
CA VAL A 144 31.74 -2.41 -7.21
C VAL A 144 31.96 -1.76 -5.85
N VAL A 145 30.87 -1.30 -5.22
CA VAL A 145 30.85 -0.96 -3.80
C VAL A 145 29.96 -2.00 -3.15
N ASP A 146 30.56 -2.83 -2.29
CA ASP A 146 29.84 -3.80 -1.47
C ASP A 146 28.92 -3.07 -0.50
N ILE A 147 27.62 -3.07 -0.81
CA ILE A 147 26.58 -2.60 0.10
C ILE A 147 26.07 -3.80 0.87
N ASN A 148 26.44 -3.82 2.14
CA ASN A 148 26.03 -4.78 3.15
C ASN A 148 24.52 -4.63 3.41
N ASP A 149 23.73 -5.62 2.98
CA ASP A 149 22.27 -5.66 3.15
C ASP A 149 21.91 -5.90 4.64
N GLN A 150 21.49 -4.83 5.32
CA GLN A 150 20.60 -4.92 6.47
C GLN A 150 19.25 -4.33 6.08
N ILE A 151 18.32 -5.20 5.70
CA ILE A 151 16.91 -4.88 5.46
C ILE A 151 16.17 -4.98 6.80
N PRO A 152 15.72 -3.88 7.43
CA PRO A 152 14.76 -3.98 8.51
C PRO A 152 13.36 -4.20 7.94
N SER A 153 12.69 -5.23 8.46
CA SER A 153 11.35 -5.67 8.09
C SER A 153 10.31 -4.56 8.16
N TYR A 154 9.50 -4.44 7.10
CA TYR A 154 8.30 -3.63 7.04
C TYR A 154 7.28 -4.04 8.11
N ALA A 155 6.93 -3.12 8.99
CA ALA A 155 5.76 -3.23 9.86
C ALA A 155 4.80 -2.07 9.56
N GLY A 156 3.61 -2.42 9.09
CA GLY A 156 2.35 -1.82 9.54
C GLY A 156 1.99 -0.43 9.02
N ASN A 157 1.12 -0.42 8.00
CA ASN A 157 0.29 0.70 7.61
C ASN A 157 -0.56 1.24 8.80
N GLU A 158 -0.64 2.55 8.98
CA GLU A 158 -1.79 3.15 9.65
C GLU A 158 -2.38 4.34 8.87
N VAL A 159 -3.69 4.19 8.69
CA VAL A 159 -4.61 4.99 7.89
C VAL A 159 -4.83 6.35 8.54
N THR A 160 -4.60 7.43 7.78
CA THR A 160 -4.98 8.78 8.16
C THR A 160 -6.51 8.93 8.17
N LEU A 161 -7.04 9.39 9.30
CA LEU A 161 -8.43 9.79 9.50
C LEU A 161 -8.47 11.32 9.39
N GLU A 162 -8.95 11.85 8.26
CA GLU A 162 -9.23 13.27 8.13
C GLU A 162 -10.44 13.62 9.00
N LYS A 163 -10.26 14.61 9.88
CA LYS A 163 -11.33 15.21 10.68
C LYS A 163 -12.19 16.07 9.76
N SER A 164 -13.28 15.50 9.27
CA SER A 164 -14.36 16.28 8.65
C SER A 164 -15.02 17.15 9.71
N LYS A 165 -15.13 18.45 9.40
CA LYS A 165 -15.87 19.47 10.15
C LYS A 165 -17.26 18.94 10.50
N GLN A 166 -17.54 18.81 11.79
CA GLN A 166 -18.89 18.54 12.27
C GLN A 166 -19.69 19.84 12.16
N ASN A 167 -20.76 19.79 11.39
CA ASN A 167 -21.83 20.80 11.44
C ASN A 167 -22.44 20.78 12.84
N GLU A 168 -22.47 21.94 13.49
CA GLU A 168 -23.16 22.14 14.76
C GLU A 168 -24.65 21.92 14.56
N VAL A 169 -25.14 20.77 15.02
CA VAL A 169 -26.57 20.55 15.21
C VAL A 169 -26.96 21.27 16.49
N VAL A 170 -27.65 22.40 16.35
CA VAL A 170 -28.25 23.17 17.43
C VAL A 170 -29.35 22.31 18.07
N LEU A 171 -29.03 21.71 19.21
CA LEU A 171 -30.04 21.08 20.07
C LEU A 171 -30.68 22.15 20.95
N PRO A 172 -32.02 22.14 21.11
CA PRO A 172 -32.72 23.11 21.94
C PRO A 172 -32.27 22.98 23.41
N LYS A 173 -31.86 24.13 23.95
CA LYS A 173 -31.42 24.31 25.33
C LYS A 173 -32.63 24.16 26.24
N VAL A 174 -32.84 22.95 26.78
CA VAL A 174 -33.80 22.75 27.87
C VAL A 174 -33.12 23.23 29.15
N VAL A 175 -33.56 24.38 29.64
CA VAL A 175 -33.12 24.95 30.92
C VAL A 175 -33.90 24.23 32.02
N PHE A 176 -33.22 23.31 32.71
CA PHE A 176 -33.67 22.80 34.00
C PHE A 176 -32.80 23.45 35.08
N GLU A 177 -33.40 24.36 35.85
CA GLU A 177 -32.85 24.85 37.10
C GLU A 177 -33.10 23.78 38.16
N GLU A 178 -32.09 22.95 38.42
CA GLU A 178 -32.07 22.06 39.58
C GLU A 178 -30.92 22.48 40.50
N GLU A 179 -31.30 23.15 41.59
CA GLU A 179 -30.45 23.33 42.77
C GLU A 179 -30.26 21.97 43.46
N ALA A 180 -29.37 21.13 42.91
CA ALA A 180 -28.97 19.88 43.54
C ALA A 180 -27.64 20.07 44.27
N ILE A 181 -27.68 20.05 45.60
CA ILE A 181 -26.50 19.90 46.46
C ILE A 181 -25.96 18.48 46.27
N THR A 182 -25.13 18.28 45.24
CA THR A 182 -24.48 17.00 44.98
C THR A 182 -23.25 16.87 45.86
N VAL A 183 -23.41 16.27 47.05
CA VAL A 183 -22.27 15.71 47.82
C VAL A 183 -21.82 14.42 47.13
N ASN A 184 -21.32 14.52 45.91
CA ASN A 184 -20.62 13.44 45.23
C ASN A 184 -19.16 13.47 45.73
N ARG A 185 -18.93 13.05 46.98
CA ARG A 185 -17.59 12.70 47.46
C ARG A 185 -17.20 11.32 46.90
N GLY A 186 -17.22 11.20 45.58
CA GLY A 186 -16.71 10.02 44.90
C GLY A 186 -15.22 9.85 45.20
N LEU A 187 -14.75 8.60 45.24
CA LEU A 187 -13.34 8.24 45.42
C LEU A 187 -12.38 8.99 44.47
N SER A 188 -12.87 9.56 43.37
CA SER A 188 -12.10 10.40 42.44
C SER A 188 -11.40 11.59 43.10
N ASN A 189 -11.91 12.12 44.23
CA ASN A 189 -11.24 13.21 44.95
C ASN A 189 -10.06 12.75 45.81
N PHE A 190 -9.98 11.46 46.12
CA PHE A 190 -8.90 10.87 46.92
C PHE A 190 -7.89 10.10 46.06
N ILE A 191 -8.27 9.70 44.85
CA ILE A 191 -7.38 9.02 43.92
C ILE A 191 -6.64 10.08 43.08
N LEU A 192 -5.43 10.42 43.52
CA LEU A 192 -4.52 11.29 42.78
C LEU A 192 -3.93 10.49 41.60
N TYR A 193 -4.50 10.64 40.41
CA TYR A 193 -3.90 10.09 39.21
C TYR A 193 -2.68 10.94 38.80
N PRO A 194 -1.51 10.33 38.56
CA PRO A 194 -0.40 11.05 37.96
C PRO A 194 -0.85 11.60 36.60
N LYS A 195 -0.41 12.83 36.27
CA LYS A 195 -0.71 13.41 34.96
C LYS A 195 -0.17 12.47 33.89
N ILE A 196 -1.06 11.95 33.05
CA ILE A 196 -0.68 11.15 31.88
C ILE A 196 0.33 11.99 31.10
N PRO A 197 1.56 11.51 30.89
CA PRO A 197 2.59 12.30 30.24
C PRO A 197 2.09 12.68 28.84
N GLU A 198 1.91 13.97 28.61
CA GLU A 198 1.58 14.47 27.29
C GLU A 198 2.71 14.09 26.35
N ARG A 199 2.34 13.49 25.21
CA ARG A 199 3.31 13.05 24.21
C ARG A 199 3.97 14.29 23.61
N LYS A 200 5.12 14.69 24.16
CA LYS A 200 5.93 15.82 23.71
C LYS A 200 6.61 15.47 22.38
N GLY A 201 5.86 15.59 21.30
CA GLY A 201 6.39 15.42 19.95
C GLY A 201 5.29 15.66 18.94
N LYS A 202 5.37 16.76 18.20
CA LYS A 202 4.69 16.82 16.90
C LYS A 202 5.32 15.69 16.09
N ARG A 203 4.51 14.75 15.59
CA ARG A 203 5.02 13.80 14.59
C ARG A 203 5.59 14.69 13.49
N ASN A 204 6.89 14.60 13.21
CA ASN A 204 7.45 15.22 12.03
C ASN A 204 6.63 14.63 10.88
N THR A 205 5.70 15.41 10.33
CA THR A 205 4.98 15.04 9.12
C THR A 205 6.08 14.77 8.12
N THR A 206 6.27 13.50 7.79
CA THR A 206 7.29 13.05 6.85
C THR A 206 7.02 13.83 5.58
N GLU A 207 7.84 14.84 5.32
CA GLU A 207 7.68 15.70 4.15
C GLU A 207 7.68 14.78 2.94
N ARG A 208 6.64 14.88 2.10
CA ARG A 208 6.52 14.05 0.91
C ARG A 208 7.68 14.41 0.00
N LEU A 209 8.63 13.51 -0.12
CA LEU A 209 9.73 13.67 -1.07
C LEU A 209 9.18 13.52 -2.49
N PRO A 210 9.67 14.33 -3.45
CA PRO A 210 9.37 14.11 -4.85
C PRO A 210 9.88 12.73 -5.28
N PHE A 211 9.11 12.07 -6.14
CA PHE A 211 9.38 10.69 -6.57
C PHE A 211 10.68 10.56 -7.37
N VAL A 212 11.05 11.60 -8.12
CA VAL A 212 12.21 11.60 -9.01
C VAL A 212 13.39 12.30 -8.34
N LEU A 213 14.49 11.57 -8.16
CA LEU A 213 15.72 12.07 -7.51
C LEU A 213 16.36 13.25 -8.27
N THR A 214 16.20 13.30 -9.60
CA THR A 214 16.74 14.38 -10.43
C THR A 214 15.85 15.62 -10.48
N SER A 215 14.65 15.56 -9.87
CA SER A 215 13.72 16.68 -9.86
C SER A 215 14.32 17.90 -9.16
N SER A 216 13.96 19.09 -9.63
CA SER A 216 14.35 20.35 -9.01
C SER A 216 13.99 20.37 -7.52
N GLY A 217 12.78 19.92 -7.17
CA GLY A 217 12.32 19.83 -5.78
C GLY A 217 13.24 18.98 -4.89
N TRP A 218 13.74 17.84 -5.40
CA TRP A 218 14.65 17.00 -4.63
C TRP A 218 15.98 17.68 -4.36
N LYS A 219 16.54 18.36 -5.38
CA LYS A 219 17.80 19.11 -5.25
C LYS A 219 17.69 20.25 -4.23
N HIS A 220 16.55 20.92 -4.14
CA HIS A 220 16.32 21.99 -3.16
C HIS A 220 16.23 21.41 -1.75
N ILE A 221 15.46 20.34 -1.55
CA ILE A 221 15.35 19.66 -0.25
C ILE A 221 16.72 19.19 0.26
N GLN A 222 17.60 18.73 -0.64
CA GLN A 222 18.96 18.34 -0.24
C GLN A 222 19.82 19.54 0.16
N ARG A 223 19.82 20.60 -0.66
CA ARG A 223 20.57 21.83 -0.33
C ARG A 223 20.14 22.40 1.03
N ASP A 224 18.84 22.47 1.29
CA ASP A 224 18.30 22.96 2.56
C ASP A 224 18.72 22.08 3.75
N LYS A 225 18.79 20.75 3.56
CA LYS A 225 19.28 19.82 4.58
C LYS A 225 20.77 20.02 4.85
N GLU A 226 21.57 20.23 3.81
CA GLU A 226 23.01 20.50 3.93
C GLU A 226 23.26 21.83 4.63
N GLU A 227 22.58 22.90 4.20
CA GLU A 227 22.66 24.21 4.85
C GLU A 227 22.25 24.17 6.32
N ARG A 228 21.21 23.40 6.66
CA ARG A 228 20.77 23.21 8.05
C ARG A 228 21.86 22.51 8.87
N LYS A 229 22.48 21.46 8.34
CA LYS A 229 23.59 20.75 9.01
C LYS A 229 24.78 21.68 9.25
N ILE A 230 25.17 22.47 8.25
CA ILE A 230 26.28 23.42 8.35
C ILE A 230 26.00 24.46 9.43
N LYS A 231 24.79 25.05 9.46
CA LYS A 231 24.40 26.03 10.48
C LYS A 231 24.40 25.43 11.89
N GLU A 232 23.85 24.22 12.05
CA GLU A 232 23.86 23.51 13.34
C GLU A 232 25.28 23.19 13.83
N GLU A 233 26.21 22.91 12.91
CA GLU A 233 27.62 22.67 13.22
C GLU A 233 28.33 23.94 13.65
N GLN A 234 28.15 25.04 12.91
CA GLN A 234 28.66 26.37 13.27
C GLN A 234 28.18 26.80 14.66
N GLU A 235 26.88 26.65 14.96
CA GLU A 235 26.34 27.00 16.27
C GLU A 235 26.94 26.12 17.39
N LYS A 236 27.19 24.84 17.12
CA LYS A 236 27.88 23.96 18.08
C LYS A 236 29.33 24.39 18.31
N GLU A 237 30.04 24.82 17.27
CA GLU A 237 31.40 25.33 17.37
C GLU A 237 31.47 26.64 18.15
N GLU A 238 30.59 27.59 17.86
CA GLU A 238 30.46 28.85 18.61
C GLU A 238 30.17 28.59 20.10
N ARG A 239 29.24 27.67 20.40
CA ARG A 239 28.94 27.27 21.77
C ARG A 239 30.16 26.64 22.47
N LYS A 240 30.99 25.88 21.76
CA LYS A 240 32.24 25.33 22.30
C LYS A 240 33.27 26.44 22.55
N ALA A 241 33.44 27.36 21.61
CA ALA A 241 34.34 28.51 21.73
C ALA A 241 33.97 29.39 22.93
N LEU A 242 32.68 29.71 23.10
CA LEU A 242 32.19 30.46 24.26
C LEU A 242 32.50 29.78 25.60
N ARG A 243 32.40 28.46 25.67
CA ARG A 243 32.76 27.70 26.88
C ARG A 243 34.26 27.77 27.17
N ILE A 244 35.09 27.73 26.14
CA ILE A 244 36.55 27.85 26.26
C ILE A 244 36.92 29.26 26.73
N ASN A 245 36.38 30.31 26.10
CA ASN A 245 36.63 31.70 26.48
C ASN A 245 36.22 31.95 27.93
N LYS A 246 35.01 31.51 28.33
CA LYS A 246 34.54 31.63 29.73
C LYS A 246 35.43 30.87 30.72
N LYS A 247 36.08 29.78 30.30
CA LYS A 247 37.04 29.06 31.14
C LYS A 247 38.35 29.85 31.27
N GLN A 248 38.86 30.40 30.17
CA GLN A 248 40.06 31.25 30.16
C GLN A 248 39.88 32.49 31.02
N GLU A 249 38.76 33.21 30.89
CA GLU A 249 38.43 34.38 31.72
C GLU A 249 38.42 34.03 33.22
N ARG A 250 37.84 32.87 33.59
CA ARG A 250 37.84 32.40 34.98
C ARG A 250 39.25 32.10 35.48
N GLU A 251 40.10 31.49 34.65
CA GLU A 251 41.50 31.22 35.00
C GLU A 251 42.30 32.51 35.16
N GLU A 252 42.10 33.50 34.30
CA GLU A 252 42.72 34.82 34.39
C GLU A 252 42.28 35.58 35.66
N LEU A 253 40.98 35.57 35.97
CA LEU A 253 40.45 36.13 37.22
C LEU A 253 41.04 35.45 38.47
N LEU A 254 41.27 34.14 38.42
CA LEU A 254 41.91 33.42 39.52
C LEU A 254 43.40 33.78 39.63
N LYS A 255 44.12 33.91 38.51
CA LYS A 255 45.52 34.36 38.50
C LYS A 255 45.67 35.76 39.09
N THR A 256 44.81 36.70 38.70
CA THR A 256 44.85 38.07 39.24
C THR A 256 44.53 38.11 40.74
N LYS A 257 43.55 37.33 41.21
CA LYS A 257 43.26 37.18 42.65
C LYS A 257 44.43 36.58 43.43
N ARG A 258 45.13 35.58 42.88
CA ARG A 258 46.32 35.00 43.53
C ARG A 258 47.44 36.03 43.67
N ILE A 259 47.71 36.82 42.62
CA ILE A 259 48.72 37.87 42.64
C ILE A 259 48.38 38.95 43.69
N SER A 260 47.10 39.32 43.83
CA SER A 260 46.70 40.34 44.82
C SER A 260 46.77 39.85 46.27
N VAL A 261 46.55 38.55 46.51
CA VAL A 261 46.77 37.93 47.83
C VAL A 261 48.25 37.95 48.20
N ILE A 262 49.14 37.49 47.31
CA ILE A 262 50.59 37.49 47.55
C ILE A 262 51.11 38.91 47.84
N LYS A 263 50.64 39.92 47.09
CA LYS A 263 51.04 41.32 47.33
C LYS A 263 50.61 41.85 48.70
N LYS A 264 49.51 41.35 49.27
CA LYS A 264 49.05 41.75 50.62
C LYS A 264 49.86 41.10 51.75
N GLU A 265 50.51 39.96 51.50
CA GLU A 265 51.32 39.27 52.51
C GLU A 265 52.76 39.80 52.61
N VAL A 266 53.22 40.52 51.58
CA VAL A 266 54.60 41.05 51.49
C VAL A 266 54.73 42.47 52.07
N TRP A 267 53.62 43.16 52.31
CA TRP A 267 53.55 44.50 52.89
C TRP A 267 52.99 44.46 54.30
#